data_AF-A0A8C3CIU6-F1
#
_entry.id   AF-A0A8C3CIU6-F1
#
_cell.length_a   1.000
_cell.length_b   1.000
_cell.length_c   1.000
_cell.angle_alpha   90.00
_cell.angle_beta   90.00
_cell.angle_gamma   90.00
#
_symmetry.space_group_name_H-M   'P 1'
#
loop_
_entity.id
_entity.type
_entity.pdbx_description
1 polymer ?
#
loop_
_entity_poly.entity_id
_entity_poly.type
_entity_poly.pdbx_seq_one_letter_code
_entity_poly.pdbx_strand_id
1 'polypeptide(L)'
;MPKSHTTEEHQNNEEVDRASKIEVAQVDLDWERKGELFVARWAHETSGHLGRDATYRWARDRGVDLTIEAITQVTHECETCAAIKKVMKVKSPWNMGRWLGFQYHEAWQIDYIGTLP
;
A
#
# COMPACT_ATOMS: atom_id res chain seq x y z
N MET A 1 15.85 -20.65 -58.43
CA MET A 1 15.64 -19.31 -57.81
C MET A 1 15.53 -19.49 -56.30
N PRO A 2 16.48 -19.05 -55.47
CA PRO A 2 16.32 -19.00 -54.02
C PRO A 2 16.33 -17.52 -53.57
N LYS A 3 15.16 -16.98 -53.21
CA LYS A 3 15.04 -15.62 -52.63
C LYS A 3 14.12 -15.56 -51.41
N SER A 4 13.46 -16.67 -51.05
CA SER A 4 12.50 -16.74 -49.94
C SER A 4 13.15 -17.04 -48.59
N HIS A 5 14.21 -17.87 -48.54
CA HIS A 5 14.82 -18.30 -47.27
C HIS A 5 15.38 -17.14 -46.43
N THR A 6 16.19 -16.27 -47.05
CA THR A 6 16.79 -15.11 -46.36
C THR A 6 15.76 -14.07 -45.91
N THR A 7 14.60 -14.02 -46.57
CA THR A 7 13.53 -13.07 -46.23
C THR A 7 12.69 -13.60 -45.06
N GLU A 8 12.45 -14.91 -45.05
CA GLU A 8 11.68 -15.60 -44.00
C GLU A 8 12.47 -15.71 -42.69
N GLU A 9 13.78 -16.02 -42.76
CA GLU A 9 14.65 -16.01 -41.58
C GLU A 9 14.76 -14.62 -40.95
N HIS A 10 14.83 -13.57 -41.79
CA HIS A 10 14.88 -12.20 -41.29
C HIS A 10 13.57 -11.82 -40.57
N GLN A 11 12.41 -12.16 -41.16
CA GLN A 11 11.10 -11.95 -40.54
C GLN A 11 10.95 -12.72 -39.22
N ASN A 12 11.42 -13.97 -39.17
CA ASN A 12 11.40 -14.77 -37.95
C ASN A 12 12.27 -14.15 -36.85
N ASN A 13 13.50 -13.76 -37.18
CA ASN A 13 14.41 -13.12 -36.23
C ASN A 13 13.84 -11.80 -35.69
N GLU A 14 13.16 -11.02 -36.52
CA GLU A 14 12.45 -9.81 -36.05
C GLU A 14 11.29 -10.10 -35.11
N GLU A 15 10.56 -11.20 -35.33
CA GLU A 15 9.47 -11.61 -34.45
C GLU A 15 10.00 -12.02 -33.07
N VAL A 16 11.07 -12.82 -33.05
CA VAL A 16 11.74 -13.25 -31.81
C VAL A 16 12.32 -12.05 -31.05
N ASP A 17 12.95 -11.10 -31.75
CA ASP A 17 13.47 -9.87 -31.13
C ASP A 17 12.34 -9.00 -30.55
N ARG A 18 11.20 -8.86 -31.25
CA ARG A 18 10.03 -8.16 -30.73
C ARG A 18 9.45 -8.86 -29.49
N ALA A 19 9.31 -10.18 -29.53
CA ALA A 19 8.81 -10.96 -28.40
C ALA A 19 9.74 -10.81 -27.18
N SER A 20 11.04 -10.92 -27.38
CA SER A 20 12.03 -10.75 -26.32
C SER A 20 11.98 -9.35 -25.70
N LYS A 21 11.85 -8.30 -26.52
CA LYS A 21 11.70 -6.91 -26.03
C LYS A 21 10.44 -6.72 -25.18
N ILE A 22 9.33 -7.37 -25.55
CA ILE A 22 8.09 -7.33 -24.77
C ILE A 22 8.27 -8.03 -23.43
N GLU A 23 8.90 -9.21 -23.40
CA GLU A 23 9.16 -9.95 -22.16
C GLU A 23 10.06 -9.16 -21.21
N VAL A 24 11.14 -8.55 -21.72
CA VAL A 24 12.04 -7.70 -20.92
C VAL A 24 11.28 -6.50 -20.34
N ALA A 25 10.50 -5.79 -21.17
CA ALA A 25 9.71 -4.66 -20.70
C ALA A 25 8.68 -5.07 -19.61
N GLN A 26 8.11 -6.27 -19.73
CA GLN A 26 7.16 -6.78 -18.74
C GLN A 26 7.82 -7.09 -17.39
N VAL A 27 9.05 -7.62 -17.41
CA VAL A 27 9.84 -7.89 -16.20
C VAL A 27 10.26 -6.59 -15.51
N ASP A 28 10.69 -5.60 -16.28
CA ASP A 28 11.07 -4.29 -15.75
C ASP A 28 9.87 -3.62 -15.04
N LEU A 29 8.68 -3.64 -15.65
CA LEU A 29 7.46 -3.12 -15.05
C LEU A 29 7.05 -3.85 -13.75
N ASP A 30 7.21 -5.18 -13.69
CA ASP A 30 6.94 -5.95 -12.48
C ASP A 30 7.92 -5.59 -11.35
N TRP A 31 9.20 -5.36 -11.68
CA TRP A 31 10.20 -4.92 -10.72
C TRP A 31 9.89 -3.53 -10.17
N GLU A 32 9.53 -2.57 -11.03
CA GLU A 32 9.11 -1.23 -10.62
C GLU A 32 7.88 -1.29 -9.70
N ARG A 33 6.87 -2.09 -10.08
CA ARG A 33 5.66 -2.26 -9.27
C ARG A 33 5.95 -2.85 -7.90
N LYS A 34 6.87 -3.81 -7.81
CA LYS A 34 7.33 -4.37 -6.52
C LYS A 34 8.04 -3.34 -5.66
N GLY A 35 8.91 -2.53 -6.27
CA GLY A 35 9.59 -1.42 -5.58
C GLY A 35 8.60 -0.41 -5.02
N GLU A 36 7.60 -0.04 -5.80
CA GLU A 36 6.55 0.88 -5.37
C GLU A 36 5.73 0.32 -4.19
N LEU A 37 5.31 -0.95 -4.25
CA LEU A 37 4.58 -1.60 -3.15
C LEU A 37 5.41 -1.67 -1.87
N PHE A 38 6.72 -1.87 -1.99
CA PHE A 38 7.63 -1.86 -0.84
C PHE A 38 7.65 -0.48 -0.16
N VAL A 39 7.80 0.59 -0.94
CA VAL A 39 7.81 1.97 -0.41
C VAL A 39 6.44 2.35 0.14
N ALA A 40 5.34 1.96 -0.53
CA ALA A 40 3.99 2.18 -0.03
C ALA A 40 3.73 1.49 1.31
N ARG A 41 4.23 0.26 1.49
CA ARG A 41 4.12 -0.46 2.77
C ARG A 41 4.89 0.26 3.87
N TRP A 42 6.11 0.71 3.58
CA TRP A 42 6.91 1.47 4.55
C TRP A 42 6.25 2.81 4.92
N ALA A 43 5.70 3.53 3.94
CA ALA A 43 4.91 4.75 4.16
C ALA A 43 3.69 4.48 5.06
N HIS A 44 2.98 3.37 4.83
CA HIS A 44 1.82 2.99 5.61
C HIS A 44 2.17 2.70 7.07
N GLU A 45 3.24 1.94 7.30
CA GLU A 45 3.74 1.60 8.63
C GLU A 45 4.24 2.84 9.39
N THR A 46 5.04 3.69 8.73
CA THR A 46 5.57 4.93 9.32
C THR A 46 4.49 5.99 9.56
N SER A 47 3.41 5.99 8.79
CA SER A 47 2.23 6.82 9.04
C SER A 47 1.38 6.33 10.23
N GLY A 48 1.73 5.20 10.84
CA GLY A 48 1.05 4.66 12.02
C GLY A 48 -0.25 3.94 11.71
N HIS A 49 -0.36 3.27 10.57
CA HIS A 49 -1.56 2.51 10.18
C HIS A 49 -2.85 3.34 10.10
N LEU A 50 -2.74 4.66 9.95
CA LEU A 50 -3.87 5.60 9.89
C LEU A 50 -4.70 5.47 8.60
N GLY A 51 -4.25 4.64 7.65
CA GLY A 51 -4.95 4.32 6.42
C GLY A 51 -4.44 5.09 5.20
N ARG A 52 -5.22 5.02 4.12
CA ARG A 52 -4.82 5.48 2.79
C ARG A 52 -4.43 6.96 2.75
N ASP A 53 -5.27 7.83 3.29
CA ASP A 53 -5.08 9.28 3.14
C ASP A 53 -3.89 9.79 3.96
N ALA A 54 -3.63 9.19 5.12
CA ALA A 54 -2.45 9.48 5.92
C ALA A 54 -1.16 8.98 5.24
N THR A 55 -1.21 7.79 4.62
CA THR A 55 -0.10 7.24 3.85
C THR A 55 0.22 8.12 2.63
N TYR A 56 -0.82 8.58 1.91
CA TYR A 56 -0.67 9.52 0.79
C TYR A 56 -0.05 10.85 1.22
N ARG A 57 -0.54 11.43 2.32
CA ARG A 57 0.05 12.66 2.88
C ARG A 57 1.50 12.47 3.30
N TRP A 58 1.83 11.36 3.96
CA TRP A 58 3.19 11.05 4.38
C TRP A 58 4.16 11.02 3.18
N ALA A 59 3.73 10.40 2.07
CA ALA A 59 4.52 10.27 0.85
C ALA A 59 4.70 11.63 0.16
N ARG A 60 3.60 12.38 0.04
CA ARG A 60 3.60 13.74 -0.53
C ARG A 60 4.51 14.70 0.23
N ASP A 61 4.45 14.67 1.56
CA ASP A 61 5.27 15.54 2.42
C ASP A 61 6.78 15.25 2.29
N ARG A 62 7.14 14.06 1.78
CA ARG A 62 8.53 13.61 1.55
C ARG A 62 8.93 13.58 0.08
N GLY A 63 8.05 14.00 -0.83
CA GLY A 63 8.30 13.97 -2.28
C GLY A 63 8.44 12.56 -2.85
N VAL A 64 7.91 11.54 -2.16
CA VAL A 64 7.87 10.16 -2.66
C VAL A 64 6.61 10.01 -3.50
N ASP A 65 6.78 9.71 -4.78
CA ASP A 65 5.64 9.42 -5.65
C ASP A 65 5.15 7.99 -5.41
N LEU A 66 3.86 7.86 -5.10
CA LEU A 66 3.20 6.59 -4.89
C LEU A 66 1.82 6.67 -5.53
N THR A 67 1.50 5.66 -6.34
CA THR A 67 0.17 5.50 -6.91
C THR A 67 -0.86 5.25 -5.82
N ILE A 68 -2.06 5.77 -6.03
CA ILE A 68 -3.20 5.53 -5.14
C ILE A 68 -3.52 4.03 -5.09
N GLU A 69 -3.30 3.31 -6.18
CA GLU A 69 -3.45 1.87 -6.31
C GLU A 69 -2.51 1.12 -5.36
N ALA A 70 -1.21 1.46 -5.35
CA ALA A 70 -0.24 0.85 -4.43
C ALA A 70 -0.63 1.09 -2.96
N ILE A 71 -0.97 2.34 -2.62
CA ILE A 71 -1.37 2.71 -1.26
C ILE A 71 -2.65 1.97 -0.84
N THR A 72 -3.63 1.89 -1.72
CA THR A 72 -4.90 1.20 -1.46
C THR A 72 -4.65 -0.29 -1.23
N GLN A 73 -3.80 -0.90 -2.06
CA GLN A 73 -3.43 -2.31 -1.94
C GLN A 73 -2.76 -2.61 -0.59
N VAL A 74 -1.70 -1.88 -0.23
CA VAL A 74 -0.98 -2.14 1.04
C VAL A 74 -1.84 -1.85 2.26
N THR A 75 -2.76 -0.88 2.19
CA THR A 75 -3.70 -0.60 3.29
C THR A 75 -4.70 -1.74 3.46
N HIS A 76 -5.18 -2.32 2.36
CA HIS A 76 -6.13 -3.43 2.38
C HIS A 76 -5.48 -4.74 2.83
N GLU A 77 -4.25 -5.00 2.40
CA GLU A 77 -3.47 -6.21 2.72
C GLU A 77 -2.79 -6.15 4.10
N CYS A 78 -2.90 -5.05 4.83
CA CYS A 78 -2.23 -4.89 6.13
C CYS A 78 -2.89 -5.75 7.22
N GLU A 79 -2.20 -6.83 7.63
CA GLU A 79 -2.64 -7.74 8.69
C GLU A 79 -2.84 -7.05 10.03
N THR A 80 -1.94 -6.12 10.40
CA THR A 80 -2.05 -5.32 11.63
C THR A 80 -3.33 -4.49 11.64
N CYS A 81 -3.64 -3.81 10.53
CA CYS A 81 -4.88 -3.06 10.37
C CYS A 81 -6.10 -3.99 10.48
N ALA A 82 -6.05 -5.17 9.87
CA ALA A 82 -7.12 -6.16 9.97
C ALA A 82 -7.32 -6.65 11.41
N ALA A 83 -6.23 -6.91 12.15
CA ALA A 83 -6.24 -7.31 13.55
C ALA A 83 -6.81 -6.20 14.45
N ILE A 84 -6.37 -4.94 14.29
CA ILE A 84 -6.90 -3.78 15.01
C ILE A 84 -8.40 -3.65 14.76
N LYS A 85 -8.83 -3.72 13.49
CA LYS A 85 -10.25 -3.63 13.12
C LYS A 85 -11.06 -4.78 13.73
N LYS A 86 -10.50 -5.99 13.78
CA LYS A 86 -11.13 -7.15 14.43
C LYS A 86 -11.26 -6.94 15.93
N VAL A 87 -10.20 -6.48 16.61
CA VAL A 87 -10.22 -6.17 18.05
C VAL A 87 -11.22 -5.06 18.37
N MET A 88 -11.26 -4.00 17.56
CA MET A 88 -12.24 -2.92 17.73
C MET A 88 -13.68 -3.40 17.53
N LYS A 89 -13.94 -4.24 16.51
CA LYS A 89 -15.24 -4.89 16.33
C LYS A 89 -15.62 -5.80 17.50
N VAL A 90 -14.67 -6.57 18.03
CA VAL A 90 -14.86 -7.45 19.19
C VAL A 90 -15.08 -6.65 20.48
N LYS A 91 -14.46 -5.46 20.61
CA LYS A 91 -14.64 -4.54 21.74
C LYS A 91 -15.94 -3.70 21.65
N SER A 92 -16.58 -3.61 20.48
CA SER A 92 -17.81 -2.84 20.28
C SER A 92 -19.08 -3.71 20.32
N PRO A 93 -19.41 -4.29 21.48
CA PRO A 93 -20.84 -4.36 21.82
C PRO A 93 -21.31 -3.45 22.97
N TRP A 94 -20.45 -2.97 23.88
CA TRP A 94 -20.94 -2.27 25.11
C TRP A 94 -20.12 -1.09 25.66
N ASN A 95 -18.93 -0.75 25.14
CA ASN A 95 -18.01 0.14 25.88
C ASN A 95 -17.67 1.51 25.29
N MET A 96 -18.08 1.83 24.05
CA MET A 96 -17.88 3.19 23.50
C MET A 96 -19.11 4.10 23.68
N GLY A 97 -20.32 3.51 23.71
CA GLY A 97 -21.58 4.22 23.97
C GLY A 97 -21.85 4.53 25.45
N ARG A 98 -21.15 3.88 26.39
CA ARG A 98 -21.36 4.08 27.84
C ARG A 98 -20.88 5.45 28.32
N TRP A 99 -19.97 6.09 27.59
CA TRP A 99 -19.44 7.41 27.93
C TRP A 99 -20.30 8.56 27.39
N LEU A 100 -21.05 8.33 26.30
CA LEU A 100 -21.90 9.34 25.66
C LEU A 100 -23.19 9.66 26.45
N GLY A 101 -23.48 8.90 27.50
CA GLY A 101 -24.65 9.10 28.37
C GLY A 101 -24.38 9.91 29.63
N PHE A 102 -23.12 10.23 29.94
CA PHE A 102 -22.76 11.00 31.13
C PHE A 102 -22.91 12.50 30.84
N GLN A 103 -23.63 13.20 31.71
CA GLN A 103 -23.72 14.66 31.69
C GLN A 103 -22.37 15.28 32.10
N TYR A 104 -22.20 16.55 31.79
CA TYR A 104 -21.05 17.34 32.24
C TYR A 104 -20.92 17.23 33.77
N HIS A 105 -19.77 16.73 34.25
CA HIS A 105 -19.40 16.40 35.65
C HIS A 105 -19.60 14.96 36.15
N GLU A 106 -20.26 14.07 35.41
CA GLU A 106 -20.56 12.73 35.93
C GLU A 106 -19.42 11.72 35.76
N ALA A 107 -18.50 11.96 34.82
CA ALA A 107 -17.35 11.09 34.61
C ALA A 107 -16.15 11.89 34.08
N TRP A 108 -14.97 11.58 34.62
CA TRP A 108 -13.70 12.18 34.20
C TRP A 108 -12.68 11.06 34.00
N GLN A 109 -11.93 11.13 32.90
CA GLN A 109 -10.78 10.26 32.67
C GLN A 109 -9.52 11.00 33.14
N ILE A 110 -8.77 10.38 34.05
CA ILE A 110 -7.49 10.90 34.56
C ILE A 110 -6.45 9.85 34.26
N ASP A 111 -5.43 10.23 33.50
CA ASP A 111 -4.24 9.41 33.23
C ASP A 111 -2.99 10.28 33.36
N TYR A 112 -1.86 9.65 33.72
CA TYR A 112 -0.57 10.33 33.88
C TYR A 112 0.23 10.28 32.59
N ILE A 113 0.69 11.45 32.11
CA ILE A 113 1.55 11.57 30.91
C ILE A 113 3.02 11.47 31.34
N GLY A 114 3.42 10.26 31.77
CA GLY A 114 4.82 9.95 32.10
C GLY A 114 5.41 10.74 33.28
N THR A 115 6.62 10.37 33.68
CA THR A 115 7.36 11.10 34.72
C THR A 115 7.91 12.41 34.17
N LEU A 116 7.64 13.50 34.87
CA LEU A 116 8.24 14.81 34.64
C LEU A 116 9.75 14.77 34.98
N PRO A 117 10.61 15.48 34.23
CA PRO A 117 12.06 15.53 34.47
C PRO A 117 12.45 16.19 35.79
#